data_AF-A0ABD5T3B0-F1
#
_entry.id   AF-A0ABD5T3B0-F1
#
_cell.length_a   1.000
_cell.length_b   1.000
_cell.length_c   1.000
_cell.angle_alpha   90.00
_cell.angle_beta   90.00
_cell.angle_gamma   90.00
#
_symmetry.space_group_name_H-M   'P 1'
#
loop_
_entity.id
_entity.type
_entity.pdbx_description
1 polymer ?
#
loop_
_entity_poly.entity_id
_entity_poly.type
_entity_poly.pdbx_seq_one_letter_code
_entity_poly.pdbx_strand_id
1 'polypeptide(L)' 'TAASVGADLAARAETVETAESYADDALVELVTEDRVDGVVTNDRPLANRVLEADAPVIGLRGRNTLAITEP' A
#
# COMPACT_ATOMS: atom_id res chain seq x y z
N THR A 1 -11.82 11.54 -13.27
CA THR A 1 -12.22 10.17 -12.84
C THR A 1 -11.59 9.88 -11.49
N ALA A 2 -11.93 8.79 -10.79
CA ALA A 2 -11.30 8.46 -9.50
C ALA A 2 -9.76 8.39 -9.61
N ALA A 3 -9.24 7.83 -10.71
CA ALA A 3 -7.80 7.75 -10.97
C ALA A 3 -7.11 9.12 -11.07
N SER A 4 -7.74 10.11 -11.70
CA SER A 4 -7.14 11.45 -11.81
C SER A 4 -7.06 12.17 -10.45
N VAL A 5 -8.03 11.94 -9.57
CA VAL A 5 -7.98 12.45 -8.19
C VAL A 5 -6.89 11.74 -7.39
N GLY A 6 -6.76 10.43 -7.55
CA GLY A 6 -5.68 9.67 -6.91
C GLY A 6 -4.30 10.17 -7.31
N ALA A 7 -4.08 10.43 -8.61
CA ALA A 7 -2.81 10.98 -9.10
C ALA A 7 -2.49 12.37 -8.54
N ASP A 8 -3.49 13.27 -8.44
CA ASP A 8 -3.31 14.60 -7.84
C ASP A 8 -2.95 14.53 -6.35
N LEU A 9 -3.56 13.59 -5.62
CA LEU A 9 -3.23 13.37 -4.21
C LEU A 9 -1.82 12.79 -4.05
N ALA A 10 -1.42 11.84 -4.89
CA ALA A 10 -0.09 11.22 -4.87
C ALA A 10 1.02 12.25 -5.09
N ALA A 11 0.80 13.28 -5.92
CA ALA A 11 1.76 14.36 -6.16
C ALA A 11 2.09 15.21 -4.90
N ARG A 12 1.33 15.05 -3.81
CA ARG A 12 1.55 15.73 -2.53
C ARG A 12 2.34 14.87 -1.54
N ALA A 13 2.56 13.60 -1.86
CA ALA A 13 3.34 12.67 -1.04
C ALA A 13 4.82 12.65 -1.48
N GLU A 14 5.67 12.10 -0.65
CA GLU A 14 7.04 11.77 -1.02
C GLU A 14 7.04 10.57 -1.99
N THR A 15 7.89 10.63 -3.02
CA THR A 15 8.09 9.51 -3.95
C THR A 15 9.19 8.61 -3.43
N VAL A 16 8.89 7.31 -3.35
CA VAL A 16 9.87 6.28 -2.96
C VAL A 16 10.21 5.45 -4.18
N GLU A 17 11.50 5.46 -4.57
CA GLU A 17 12.00 4.70 -5.71
C GLU A 17 12.15 3.21 -5.38
N THR A 18 11.87 2.35 -6.36
CA THR A 18 11.87 0.89 -6.33
C THR A 18 12.42 0.37 -7.65
N ALA A 19 13.05 -0.81 -7.65
CA ALA A 19 13.53 -1.44 -8.89
C ALA A 19 12.43 -2.18 -9.65
N GLU A 20 11.28 -2.39 -9.00
CA GLU A 20 10.23 -3.25 -9.51
C GLU A 20 9.28 -2.52 -10.47
N SER A 21 8.87 -3.23 -11.51
CA SER A 21 8.05 -2.73 -12.60
C SER A 21 6.54 -2.87 -12.32
N TYR A 22 6.17 -3.83 -11.47
CA TYR A 22 4.79 -4.05 -11.04
C TYR A 22 4.51 -3.40 -9.68
N ALA A 23 3.40 -2.66 -9.57
CA ALA A 23 3.07 -1.90 -8.36
C ALA A 23 2.94 -2.78 -7.10
N ASP A 24 2.31 -3.95 -7.23
CA ASP A 24 2.16 -4.89 -6.12
C ASP A 24 3.51 -5.42 -5.64
N ASP A 25 4.39 -5.75 -6.58
CA ASP A 25 5.71 -6.30 -6.31
C ASP A 25 6.64 -5.22 -5.72
N ALA A 26 6.53 -3.97 -6.20
CA ALA A 26 7.19 -2.81 -5.63
C ALA A 26 6.79 -2.57 -4.17
N LEU A 27 5.49 -2.63 -3.85
CA LEU A 27 5.03 -2.47 -2.46
C LEU A 27 5.54 -3.59 -1.56
N VAL A 28 5.60 -4.83 -2.08
CA VAL A 28 6.17 -5.98 -1.35
C VAL A 28 7.69 -5.85 -1.15
N GLU A 29 8.43 -5.34 -2.14
CA GLU A 29 9.85 -5.03 -2.00
C GLU A 29 10.07 -4.00 -0.87
N LEU A 30 9.32 -2.88 -0.90
CA LEU A 30 9.48 -1.81 0.08
C LEU A 30 9.20 -2.24 1.51
N VAL A 31 8.20 -3.10 1.75
CA VAL A 31 7.97 -3.65 3.10
C VAL A 31 9.05 -4.66 3.50
N THR A 32 9.50 -5.51 2.57
CA THR A 32 10.52 -6.52 2.85
C THR A 32 11.88 -5.89 3.18
N GLU A 33 12.15 -4.71 2.63
CA GLU A 33 13.35 -3.92 2.91
C GLU A 33 13.21 -2.98 4.13
N ASP A 34 12.11 -3.07 4.89
CA ASP A 34 11.80 -2.18 6.03
C ASP A 34 11.83 -0.68 5.65
N ARG A 35 11.46 -0.35 4.41
CA ARG A 35 11.50 1.03 3.89
C ARG A 35 10.20 1.81 4.12
N VAL A 36 9.13 1.11 4.51
CA VAL A 36 7.82 1.70 4.82
C VAL A 36 7.19 0.95 6.00
N ASP A 37 6.38 1.66 6.78
CA ASP A 37 5.74 1.10 7.99
C ASP A 37 4.49 0.25 7.71
N GLY A 38 4.05 0.17 6.45
CA GLY A 38 2.85 -0.58 6.04
C GLY A 38 2.29 -0.13 4.70
N VAL A 39 1.26 -0.82 4.22
CA VAL A 39 0.67 -0.58 2.89
C VAL A 39 -0.81 -0.22 2.99
N VAL A 40 -1.20 0.87 2.32
CA VAL A 40 -2.61 1.23 2.13
C VAL A 40 -3.16 0.54 0.90
N THR A 41 -4.03 -0.46 1.07
CA THR A 41 -4.67 -1.15 -0.06
C THR A 41 -6.04 -1.71 0.30
N ASN A 42 -6.94 -1.73 -0.69
CA ASN A 42 -8.19 -2.50 -0.63
C ASN A 42 -8.12 -3.77 -1.49
N ASP A 43 -7.00 -4.00 -2.17
CA ASP A 43 -6.76 -5.22 -2.92
C ASP A 43 -6.42 -6.35 -1.94
N ARG A 44 -7.25 -7.39 -1.94
CA ARG A 44 -7.11 -8.51 -1.01
C ARG A 44 -5.91 -9.41 -1.33
N PRO A 45 -5.67 -9.83 -2.59
CA PRO A 45 -4.41 -10.49 -2.96
C PRO A 45 -3.16 -9.75 -2.47
N LEU A 46 -3.06 -8.44 -2.69
CA LEU A 46 -1.91 -7.65 -2.23
C LEU A 46 -1.84 -7.58 -0.69
N ALA A 47 -2.96 -7.35 -0.02
CA ALA A 47 -3.01 -7.30 1.44
C ALA A 47 -2.45 -8.57 2.09
N ASN A 48 -2.81 -9.75 1.56
CA ASN A 48 -2.29 -11.01 2.08
C ASN A 48 -0.76 -11.11 1.92
N ARG A 49 -0.22 -10.69 0.77
CA ARG A 49 1.23 -10.70 0.51
C ARG A 49 1.99 -9.79 1.45
N VAL A 50 1.43 -8.63 1.78
CA VAL A 50 2.04 -7.65 2.70
C VAL A 50 2.03 -8.17 4.14
N LEU A 51 0.91 -8.77 4.59
CA LEU A 51 0.82 -9.40 5.91
C LEU A 51 1.78 -10.60 6.02
N GLU A 52 1.92 -11.40 4.95
CA GLU A 52 2.91 -12.48 4.88
C GLU A 52 4.36 -11.97 4.95
N ALA A 53 4.60 -10.71 4.59
CA ALA A 53 5.88 -10.03 4.71
C ALA A 53 6.06 -9.31 6.08
N ASP A 54 5.22 -9.63 7.07
CA ASP A 54 5.26 -9.10 8.45
C ASP A 54 5.03 -7.57 8.56
N ALA A 55 4.25 -7.01 7.62
CA ALA A 55 3.93 -5.58 7.60
C ALA A 55 2.42 -5.29 7.75
N PRO A 56 2.03 -4.21 8.45
CA PRO A 56 0.63 -3.80 8.60
C PRO A 56 -0.04 -3.39 7.28
N VAL A 57 -1.35 -3.65 7.18
CA VAL A 57 -2.19 -3.22 6.05
C VAL A 57 -3.29 -2.26 6.50
N ILE A 58 -3.41 -1.13 5.79
CA ILE A 58 -4.45 -0.12 6.01
C ILE A 58 -5.50 -0.23 4.90
N GLY A 59 -6.73 -0.61 5.27
CA GLY A 59 -7.84 -0.79 4.33
C GLY A 59 -9.11 -0.04 4.73
N LEU A 60 -10.04 0.12 3.80
CA LEU A 60 -11.37 0.67 4.09
C LEU A 60 -12.21 -0.34 4.86
N ARG A 61 -12.84 0.14 5.94
CA ARG A 61 -13.86 -0.56 6.71
C ARG A 61 -15.18 0.20 6.62
N GLY A 62 -16.16 -0.40 5.97
CA GLY A 62 -17.44 0.27 5.74
C GLY A 62 -17.32 1.33 4.65
N ARG A 63 -17.82 2.55 4.90
CA ARG A 63 -17.90 3.60 3.86
C ARG A 63 -16.74 4.58 3.86
N ASN A 64 -16.21 4.93 5.04
CA ASN A 64 -15.29 6.06 5.20
C ASN A 64 -14.29 5.88 6.35
N THR A 65 -14.23 4.71 6.98
CA THR A 65 -13.28 4.42 8.04
C THR A 65 -12.08 3.68 7.47
N LEU A 66 -10.86 4.09 7.82
CA LEU A 66 -9.66 3.29 7.61
C LEU A 66 -9.40 2.44 8.85
N ALA A 67 -9.01 1.19 8.64
CA ALA A 67 -8.64 0.26 9.70
C ALA A 67 -7.27 -0.37 9.39
N ILE A 68 -6.48 -0.58 10.44
CA ILE A 68 -5.19 -1.25 10.38
C ILE A 68 -5.42 -2.73 10.70
N THR A 69 -4.83 -3.61 9.89
CA THR A 69 -4.70 -5.04 10.15
C THR A 69 -3.23 -5.34 10.38
N GLU A 70 -2.92 -5.93 11.53
CA GLU A 70 -1.57 -6.41 11.88
C GLU A 70 -1.37 -7.84 11.36
N PRO A 71 -0.14 -8.24 11.01
CA PRO A 71 0.21 -9.62 10.63
C PRO A 71 -0.02 -10.65 11.76
#